data_AF-K5W6W1-F1
#
_entry.id   AF-K5W6W1-F1
#
_cell.length_a   1.000
_cell.length_b   1.000
_cell.length_c   1.000
_cell.angle_alpha   90.00
_cell.angle_beta   90.00
_cell.angle_gamma   90.00
#
_symmetry.space_group_name_H-M   'P 1'
#
loop_
_entity.id
_entity.type
_entity.pdbx_description
1 polymer ?
#
loop_
_entity_poly.entity_id
_entity_poly.type
_entity_poly.pdbx_seq_one_letter_code
_entity_poly.pdbx_strand_id
1 'polypeptide(L)'
;MGESKDLRRLTHHVQQVLRKRWRGFAPPSTCTLVELPSDVSGEGRNPWEARVLAVLPTMRVPQDVDWHKDLCYNSMWSLLAEIAQWNETHSDENQIRRVLMTGLGTGVGRMSAERCARQMVLAVKHFRKGWPEEPKWKDVYPASSEIESTTSL
;
A
#
# COMPACT_ATOMS: atom_id res chain seq x y z
N MET A 1 -17.14 -2.30 -27.27
CA MET A 1 -15.92 -3.10 -27.43
C MET A 1 -14.70 -2.18 -27.36
N GLY A 2 -14.33 -1.71 -26.17
CA GLY A 2 -13.28 -0.68 -25.95
C GLY A 2 -12.48 -0.84 -24.64
N GLU A 3 -13.03 -1.47 -23.62
CA GLU A 3 -12.41 -1.59 -22.27
C GLU A 3 -11.15 -2.48 -22.22
N SER A 4 -11.05 -3.52 -23.07
CA SER A 4 -9.97 -4.52 -22.95
C SER A 4 -8.59 -3.99 -23.39
N LYS A 5 -8.53 -3.09 -24.37
CA LYS A 5 -7.25 -2.53 -24.84
C LYS A 5 -6.65 -1.55 -23.83
N ASP A 6 -7.50 -0.82 -23.12
CA ASP A 6 -7.10 0.22 -22.18
C ASP A 6 -6.58 -0.37 -20.85
N LEU A 7 -7.29 -1.37 -20.33
CA LEU A 7 -6.87 -2.10 -19.12
C LEU A 7 -5.47 -2.73 -19.29
N ARG A 8 -5.18 -3.27 -20.47
CA ARG A 8 -3.87 -3.85 -20.79
C ARG A 8 -2.77 -2.80 -20.87
N ARG A 9 -3.08 -1.57 -21.33
CA ARG A 9 -2.11 -0.46 -21.37
C ARG A 9 -1.69 -0.04 -19.97
N LEU A 10 -2.66 0.19 -19.07
CA LEU A 10 -2.36 0.54 -17.67
C LEU A 10 -1.58 -0.58 -16.97
N THR A 11 -1.98 -1.84 -17.20
CA THR A 11 -1.25 -3.00 -16.66
C THR A 11 0.20 -3.03 -17.14
N HIS A 12 0.45 -2.83 -18.44
CA HIS A 12 1.81 -2.80 -18.98
C HIS A 12 2.62 -1.62 -18.44
N HIS A 13 2.02 -0.45 -18.28
CA HIS A 13 2.67 0.72 -17.68
C HIS A 13 3.15 0.42 -16.26
N VAL A 14 2.27 -0.12 -15.41
CA VAL A 14 2.62 -0.53 -14.04
C VAL A 14 3.72 -1.60 -14.07
N GLN A 15 3.61 -2.61 -14.92
CA GLN A 15 4.62 -3.66 -15.05
C GLN A 15 6.00 -3.12 -15.46
N GLN A 16 6.07 -2.09 -16.30
CA GLN A 16 7.34 -1.44 -16.66
C GLN A 16 7.98 -0.76 -15.45
N VAL A 17 7.19 -0.06 -14.63
CA VAL A 17 7.68 0.56 -13.38
C VAL A 17 8.18 -0.50 -12.42
N LEU A 18 7.42 -1.59 -12.21
CA LEU A 18 7.83 -2.70 -11.35
C LEU A 18 9.08 -3.41 -11.87
N ARG A 19 9.24 -3.56 -13.19
CA ARG A 19 10.46 -4.10 -13.79
C ARG A 19 11.67 -3.21 -13.51
N LYS A 20 11.53 -1.89 -13.66
CA LYS A 20 12.61 -0.94 -13.39
C LYS A 20 13.00 -0.90 -11.92
N ARG A 21 12.01 -0.84 -11.01
CA ARG A 21 12.24 -0.71 -9.56
C ARG A 21 12.63 -2.03 -8.89
N TRP A 22 11.97 -3.12 -9.26
CA TRP A 22 12.05 -4.39 -8.54
C TRP A 22 12.56 -5.56 -9.37
N ARG A 23 13.12 -5.31 -10.57
CA ARG A 23 13.49 -6.35 -11.54
C ARG A 23 12.34 -7.31 -11.86
N GLY A 24 11.09 -6.84 -11.72
CA GLY A 24 9.88 -7.58 -12.03
C GLY A 24 9.24 -8.31 -10.84
N PHE A 25 9.84 -8.30 -9.65
CA PHE A 25 9.28 -8.94 -8.45
C PHE A 25 9.17 -7.95 -7.29
N ALA A 26 7.98 -7.37 -7.08
CA ALA A 26 7.67 -6.60 -5.89
C ALA A 26 7.29 -7.55 -4.74
N PRO A 27 8.08 -7.63 -3.64
CA PRO A 27 7.78 -8.52 -2.53
C PRO A 27 6.49 -8.13 -1.81
N PRO A 28 5.74 -9.09 -1.22
CA PRO A 28 4.60 -8.78 -0.38
C PRO A 28 4.94 -7.75 0.72
N SER A 29 3.95 -6.94 1.10
CA SER A 29 4.08 -5.82 2.07
C SER A 29 4.93 -4.63 1.62
N THR A 30 5.46 -4.61 0.41
CA THR A 30 6.05 -3.40 -0.17
C THR A 30 4.97 -2.49 -0.76
N CYS A 31 5.33 -1.24 -1.03
CA CYS A 31 4.50 -0.30 -1.77
C CYS A 31 5.32 0.30 -2.92
N THR A 32 4.66 0.58 -4.04
CA THR A 32 5.24 1.36 -5.15
C THR A 32 4.21 2.33 -5.65
N LEU A 33 4.51 3.62 -5.54
CA LEU A 33 3.71 4.66 -6.16
C LEU A 33 4.05 4.74 -7.65
N VAL A 34 3.01 4.73 -8.49
CA VAL A 34 3.10 4.78 -9.94
C VAL A 34 2.29 5.96 -10.43
N GLU A 35 2.92 6.93 -11.08
CA GLU A 35 2.19 7.98 -11.78
C GLU A 35 1.29 7.38 -12.85
N LEU A 36 0.04 7.81 -12.88
CA LEU A 36 -0.89 7.40 -13.91
C LEU A 36 -0.51 8.07 -15.25
N PRO A 37 -0.61 7.35 -16.38
CA PRO A 37 -0.46 7.93 -17.71
C PRO A 37 -1.41 9.13 -17.91
N SER A 38 -0.97 10.14 -18.66
CA SER A 38 -1.68 11.41 -18.81
C SER A 38 -3.08 11.30 -19.45
N ASP A 39 -3.34 10.23 -20.19
CA ASP A 39 -4.64 9.93 -20.79
C ASP A 39 -5.67 9.42 -19.77
N VAL A 40 -5.23 8.94 -18.60
CA VAL A 40 -6.10 8.42 -17.52
C VAL A 40 -5.91 9.13 -16.16
N SER A 41 -4.99 10.11 -16.08
CA SER A 41 -4.62 10.82 -14.86
C SER A 41 -5.40 12.12 -14.66
N GLY A 42 -5.94 12.34 -13.46
CA GLY A 42 -6.52 13.61 -13.03
C GLY A 42 -7.98 13.87 -13.42
N GLU A 43 -8.36 15.14 -13.34
CA GLU A 43 -9.73 15.63 -13.46
C GLU A 43 -10.37 15.24 -14.79
N GLY A 44 -11.59 14.67 -14.73
CA GLY A 44 -12.33 14.23 -15.91
C GLY A 44 -11.72 13.04 -16.66
N ARG A 45 -10.60 12.45 -16.19
CA ARG A 45 -9.95 11.28 -16.79
C ARG A 45 -10.27 9.97 -16.09
N ASN A 46 -10.54 10.02 -14.79
CA ASN A 46 -11.09 8.90 -14.03
C ASN A 46 -12.05 9.39 -12.94
N PRO A 47 -13.00 8.55 -12.46
CA PRO A 47 -14.03 8.96 -11.50
C PRO A 47 -13.50 9.43 -10.14
N TRP A 48 -12.23 9.16 -9.84
CA TRP A 48 -11.59 9.49 -8.57
C TRP A 48 -10.59 10.64 -8.68
N GLU A 49 -10.43 11.20 -9.89
CA GLU A 49 -9.43 12.22 -10.23
C GLU A 49 -8.01 11.83 -9.80
N ALA A 50 -7.77 10.52 -9.70
CA ALA A 50 -6.51 9.98 -9.21
C ALA A 50 -5.40 10.32 -10.21
N ARG A 51 -4.22 10.65 -9.68
CA ARG A 51 -3.00 10.89 -10.46
C ARG A 51 -1.92 9.84 -10.23
N VAL A 52 -2.04 9.11 -9.12
CA VAL A 52 -1.05 8.12 -8.68
C VAL A 52 -1.79 6.85 -8.28
N LEU A 53 -1.24 5.70 -8.68
CA LEU A 53 -1.67 4.38 -8.26
C LEU A 53 -0.64 3.81 -7.28
N ALA A 54 -1.08 3.44 -6.09
CA ALA A 54 -0.26 2.67 -5.15
C ALA A 54 -0.41 1.18 -5.44
N VAL A 55 0.71 0.51 -5.73
CA VAL A 55 0.77 -0.93 -5.92
C VAL A 55 1.29 -1.59 -4.65
N LEU A 56 0.40 -2.31 -3.96
CA LEU A 56 0.70 -3.03 -2.72
C LEU A 56 0.50 -4.53 -2.92
N PRO A 57 1.53 -5.30 -3.31
CA PRO A 57 1.42 -6.75 -3.37
C PRO A 57 1.12 -7.32 -1.97
N THR A 58 0.00 -8.02 -1.85
CA THR A 58 -0.36 -8.76 -0.63
C THR A 58 0.07 -10.23 -0.71
N MET A 59 0.36 -10.71 -1.91
CA MET A 59 0.69 -12.11 -2.20
C MET A 59 1.64 -12.17 -3.40
N ARG A 60 2.49 -13.20 -3.47
CA ARG A 60 3.31 -13.49 -4.67
C ARG A 60 2.49 -14.05 -5.81
N VAL A 61 1.57 -14.95 -5.47
CA VAL A 61 0.55 -15.52 -6.35
C VAL A 61 -0.76 -15.55 -5.59
N PRO A 62 -1.93 -15.49 -6.24
CA PRO A 62 -3.21 -15.55 -5.55
C PRO A 62 -3.31 -16.82 -4.69
N GLN A 63 -3.35 -16.67 -3.36
CA GLN A 63 -3.39 -17.78 -2.40
C GLN A 63 -3.90 -17.30 -1.03
N ASP A 64 -4.21 -18.24 -0.14
CA ASP A 64 -4.47 -17.93 1.27
C ASP A 64 -3.21 -17.37 1.96
N VAL A 65 -3.35 -16.23 2.63
CA VAL A 65 -2.27 -15.56 3.37
C VAL A 65 -2.66 -15.18 4.79
N ASP A 66 -3.71 -15.80 5.34
CA ASP A 66 -4.16 -15.51 6.70
C ASP A 66 -3.05 -15.83 7.75
N TRP A 67 -2.19 -16.80 7.43
CA TRP A 67 -0.99 -17.13 8.21
C TRP A 67 0.00 -15.96 8.36
N HIS A 68 -0.03 -14.97 7.47
CA HIS A 68 0.90 -13.85 7.49
C HIS A 68 0.45 -12.80 8.50
N LYS A 69 0.92 -12.95 9.74
CA LYS A 69 0.54 -12.14 10.91
C LYS A 69 0.45 -10.64 10.65
N ASP A 70 1.49 -10.05 10.06
CA ASP A 70 1.60 -8.58 9.99
C ASP A 70 1.45 -8.04 8.55
N LEU A 71 0.84 -8.80 7.64
CA LEU A 71 0.79 -8.47 6.22
C LEU A 71 0.16 -7.11 5.97
N CYS A 72 -1.01 -6.86 6.57
CA CYS A 72 -1.77 -5.63 6.36
C CYS A 72 -1.10 -4.45 7.05
N TYR A 73 -0.63 -4.64 8.29
CA TYR A 73 0.13 -3.63 9.03
C TYR A 73 1.36 -3.16 8.24
N ASN A 74 2.20 -4.09 7.79
CA ASN A 74 3.42 -3.77 7.04
C ASN A 74 3.12 -3.14 5.67
N SER A 75 2.07 -3.60 4.98
CA SER A 75 1.64 -3.00 3.70
C SER A 75 1.20 -1.55 3.89
N MET A 76 0.40 -1.28 4.92
CA MET A 76 -0.07 0.06 5.23
C MET A 76 1.09 0.97 5.67
N TRP A 77 2.02 0.46 6.49
CA TRP A 77 3.24 1.20 6.86
C TRP A 77 4.07 1.57 5.64
N SER A 78 4.31 0.62 4.73
CA SER A 78 5.05 0.87 3.49
C SER A 78 4.37 1.92 2.60
N LEU A 79 3.03 1.93 2.53
CA LEU A 79 2.31 2.99 1.83
C LEU A 79 2.54 4.36 2.46
N LEU A 80 2.40 4.46 3.79
CA LEU A 80 2.58 5.72 4.50
C LEU A 80 4.00 6.26 4.31
N ALA A 81 5.02 5.38 4.36
CA ALA A 81 6.40 5.73 4.10
C ALA A 81 6.60 6.26 2.67
N GLU A 82 6.08 5.57 1.65
CA GLU A 82 6.19 6.03 0.26
C GLU A 82 5.43 7.34 0.02
N ILE A 83 4.27 7.56 0.65
CA ILE A 83 3.53 8.83 0.56
C ILE A 83 4.30 9.96 1.24
N ALA A 84 4.90 9.72 2.41
CA ALA A 84 5.71 10.71 3.10
C ALA A 84 6.89 11.15 2.23
N GLN A 85 7.65 10.17 1.72
CA GLN A 85 8.75 10.44 0.80
C GLN A 85 8.29 11.15 -0.47
N TRP A 86 7.18 10.72 -1.06
CA TRP A 86 6.60 11.38 -2.23
C TRP A 86 6.30 12.85 -1.95
N ASN A 87 5.63 13.14 -0.84
CA ASN A 87 5.21 14.49 -0.49
C ASN A 87 6.39 15.41 -0.14
N GLU A 88 7.52 14.87 0.30
CA GLU A 88 8.76 15.61 0.54
C GLU A 88 9.48 15.98 -0.77
N THR A 89 9.38 15.14 -1.81
CA THR A 89 10.12 15.36 -3.07
C THR A 89 9.29 15.99 -4.19
N HIS A 90 7.98 16.18 -3.99
CA HIS A 90 7.08 16.76 -4.98
C HIS A 90 6.52 18.10 -4.52
N SER A 91 6.16 18.94 -5.48
CA SER A 91 5.52 20.23 -5.22
C SER A 91 4.15 20.08 -4.56
N ASP A 92 3.70 21.13 -3.87
CA ASP A 92 2.47 21.12 -3.06
C ASP A 92 1.21 20.71 -3.86
N GLU A 93 1.14 21.06 -5.14
CA GLU A 93 0.05 20.69 -6.04
C GLU A 93 0.03 19.18 -6.39
N ASN A 94 1.18 18.51 -6.26
CA ASN A 94 1.40 17.10 -6.58
C ASN A 94 1.44 16.20 -5.34
N GLN A 95 1.30 16.76 -4.14
CA GLN A 95 1.20 15.98 -2.91
C GLN A 95 -0.03 15.08 -2.89
N ILE A 96 0.17 13.86 -2.37
CA ILE A 96 -0.88 12.89 -2.11
C ILE A 96 -1.48 13.23 -0.74
N ARG A 97 -2.70 13.79 -0.75
CA ARG A 97 -3.46 14.17 0.47
C ARG A 97 -4.63 13.25 0.78
N ARG A 98 -5.06 12.44 -0.19
CA ARG A 98 -6.20 11.53 -0.08
C ARG A 98 -5.85 10.21 -0.75
N VAL A 99 -6.24 9.12 -0.12
CA VAL A 99 -6.04 7.76 -0.64
C VAL A 99 -7.39 7.05 -0.61
N LEU A 100 -7.81 6.55 -1.76
CA LEU A 100 -8.87 5.55 -1.85
C LEU A 100 -8.23 4.18 -1.72
N MET A 101 -8.72 3.36 -0.80
CA MET A 101 -8.11 2.06 -0.48
C MET A 101 -9.17 0.97 -0.29
N THR A 102 -8.81 -0.24 -0.72
CA THR A 102 -9.57 -1.48 -0.48
C THR A 102 -9.02 -2.24 0.72
N GLY A 103 -9.79 -3.20 1.26
CA GLY A 103 -9.29 -4.14 2.27
C GLY A 103 -8.12 -4.97 1.72
N LEU A 104 -6.95 -4.85 2.35
CA LEU A 104 -5.72 -5.51 1.90
C LEU A 104 -5.76 -7.00 2.30
N GLY A 105 -5.77 -7.88 1.30
CA GLY A 105 -5.71 -9.33 1.52
C GLY A 105 -7.03 -9.98 1.97
N THR A 106 -8.13 -9.22 2.03
CA THR A 106 -9.43 -9.73 2.51
C THR A 106 -10.23 -10.52 1.47
N GLY A 107 -9.82 -10.48 0.20
CA GLY A 107 -10.41 -11.29 -0.87
C GLY A 107 -9.78 -12.68 -0.94
N VAL A 108 -9.03 -12.94 -2.01
CA VAL A 108 -8.33 -14.23 -2.21
C VAL A 108 -7.41 -14.59 -1.04
N GLY A 109 -6.84 -13.59 -0.36
CA GLY A 109 -5.94 -13.77 0.77
C GLY A 109 -6.59 -14.26 2.07
N ARG A 110 -7.93 -14.27 2.15
CA ARG A 110 -8.74 -14.76 3.27
C ARG A 110 -8.49 -14.12 4.64
N MET A 111 -7.71 -13.04 4.71
CA MET A 111 -7.58 -12.27 5.95
C MET A 111 -8.95 -11.71 6.37
N SER A 112 -9.30 -11.83 7.65
CA SER A 112 -10.56 -11.27 8.14
C SER A 112 -10.60 -9.74 7.96
N ALA A 113 -11.77 -9.21 7.61
CA ALA A 113 -11.94 -7.77 7.41
C ALA A 113 -11.66 -6.97 8.68
N GLU A 114 -12.00 -7.54 9.84
CA GLU A 114 -11.71 -6.94 11.15
C GLU A 114 -10.20 -6.85 11.41
N ARG A 115 -9.47 -7.94 11.20
CA ARG A 115 -8.00 -7.94 11.35
C ARG A 115 -7.35 -6.94 10.41
N CYS A 116 -7.76 -6.93 9.14
CA CYS A 116 -7.29 -5.95 8.16
C CYS A 116 -7.52 -4.52 8.65
N ALA A 117 -8.74 -4.17 9.04
CA ALA A 117 -9.08 -2.81 9.49
C ALA A 117 -8.29 -2.39 10.73
N ARG A 118 -8.19 -3.25 11.75
CA ARG A 118 -7.41 -2.97 12.96
C ARG A 118 -5.93 -2.74 12.65
N GLN A 119 -5.33 -3.59 11.82
CA GLN A 119 -3.93 -3.43 11.43
C GLN A 119 -3.66 -2.16 10.64
N MET A 120 -4.57 -1.75 9.74
CA MET A 120 -4.44 -0.48 9.04
C MET A 120 -4.46 0.72 10.00
N VAL A 121 -5.38 0.71 10.97
CA VAL A 121 -5.46 1.76 12.00
C VAL A 121 -4.21 1.79 12.88
N LEU A 122 -3.72 0.64 13.32
CA LEU A 122 -2.47 0.54 14.09
C LEU A 122 -1.27 1.06 13.30
N ALA A 123 -1.16 0.73 12.01
CA ALA A 123 -0.09 1.24 11.17
C ALA A 123 -0.11 2.78 11.10
N VAL A 124 -1.28 3.39 10.91
CA VAL A 124 -1.43 4.86 10.93
C VAL A 124 -1.07 5.44 12.30
N LYS A 125 -1.57 4.84 13.40
CA LYS A 125 -1.28 5.28 14.77
C LYS A 125 0.23 5.26 15.04
N HIS A 126 0.89 4.15 14.75
CA HIS A 126 2.31 3.97 15.03
C HIS A 126 3.18 4.82 14.10
N PHE A 127 2.83 4.93 12.81
CA PHE A 127 3.56 5.75 11.85
C PHE A 127 3.55 7.22 12.25
N ARG A 128 2.39 7.74 12.68
CA ARG A 128 2.27 9.13 13.16
C ARG A 128 3.01 9.37 14.47
N LYS A 129 3.06 8.38 15.36
CA LYS A 129 3.84 8.47 16.60
C LYS A 129 5.34 8.51 16.30
N GLY A 130 5.78 7.77 15.29
CA GLY A 130 7.18 7.60 14.95
C GLY A 130 7.94 6.79 15.99
N TRP A 131 9.22 6.60 15.72
CA TRP A 131 10.18 6.04 16.67
C TRP A 131 11.06 7.16 17.23
N PRO A 132 11.61 7.02 18.44
CA PRO A 132 12.63 7.95 18.92
C PRO A 132 13.85 7.92 17.99
N GLU A 133 14.64 8.99 18.01
CA GLU A 133 15.83 9.17 17.16
C GLU A 133 16.85 8.02 17.32
N GLU A 134 16.99 7.50 18.54
CA GLU A 134 17.80 6.34 18.87
C GLU A 134 16.90 5.17 19.37
N PRO A 135 16.27 4.42 18.45
CA PRO A 135 15.32 3.39 18.82
C PRO A 135 16.00 2.18 19.47
N LYS A 136 15.38 1.68 20.55
CA LYS A 136 15.74 0.43 21.23
C LYS A 136 14.59 -0.57 21.08
N TRP A 137 14.89 -1.87 21.22
CA TRP A 137 13.87 -2.93 21.15
C TRP A 137 12.68 -2.69 22.09
N LYS A 138 12.94 -2.14 23.29
CA LYS A 138 11.89 -1.79 24.26
C LYS A 138 10.88 -0.77 23.75
N ASP A 139 11.27 0.08 22.80
CA ASP A 139 10.40 1.11 22.25
C ASP A 139 9.42 0.52 21.23
N VAL A 140 9.78 -0.63 20.62
CA VAL A 140 8.98 -1.37 19.65
C VAL A 140 8.01 -2.35 20.31
N TYR A 141 8.33 -2.90 21.49
CA TYR A 141 7.49 -3.90 22.16
C TYR A 141 6.03 -3.48 22.36
N PRO A 142 5.68 -2.23 22.73
CA PRO A 142 4.29 -1.82 22.84
C PRO A 142 3.53 -1.96 21.51
N ALA A 143 4.13 -1.50 20.41
CA ALA A 143 3.53 -1.62 19.09
C ALA A 143 3.42 -3.09 18.64
N SER A 144 4.47 -3.89 18.89
CA SER A 144 4.46 -5.34 18.62
C SER A 144 3.30 -6.04 19.33
N SER A 145 3.11 -5.74 20.62
CA SER A 145 2.04 -6.32 21.43
C SER A 145 0.65 -5.96 20.90
N GLU A 146 0.46 -4.71 20.47
CA GLU A 146 -0.78 -4.26 19.83
C GLU A 146 -1.03 -4.99 18.51
N ILE A 147 -0.01 -5.18 17.67
CA ILE A 147 -0.13 -5.92 16.41
C ILE A 147 -0.44 -7.41 16.68
N GLU A 148 0.27 -8.05 17.60
CA GLU A 148 0.06 -9.45 17.99
C GLU A 148 -1.38 -9.70 18.47
N SER A 149 -1.98 -8.74 19.19
CA SER A 149 -3.38 -8.81 19.63
C SER A 149 -4.40 -8.88 18.49
N THR A 150 -3.99 -8.56 17.26
CA THR A 150 -4.83 -8.68 16.06
C THR A 150 -4.73 -10.04 15.38
N THR A 151 -3.76 -10.87 15.74
CA THR A 151 -3.45 -12.11 15.00
C THR A 151 -4.39 -13.29 15.33
N SER A 152 -5.21 -13.13 16.37
CA SER A 152 -6.23 -14.10 16.78
C SER A 152 -7.62 -13.80 16.20
N LEU A 153 -7.74 -12.81 15.32
CA LEU A 153 -8.98 -12.32 14.70
C LEU A 153 -9.12 -12.77 13.25
#